data_AF-A0A3N9TMW0-F1
#
_entry.id   AF-A0A3N9TMW0-F1
#
_cell.length_a   1.000
_cell.length_b   1.000
_cell.length_c   1.000
_cell.angle_alpha   90.00
_cell.angle_beta   90.00
_cell.angle_gamma   90.00
#
_symmetry.space_group_name_H-M   'P 1'
#
loop_
_entity.id
_entity.type
_entity.pdbx_description
1 polymer ?
#
loop_
_entity_poly.entity_id
_entity_poly.type
_entity_poly.pdbx_seq_one_letter_code
_entity_poly.pdbx_strand_id
1 'polypeptide(L)'
;MKKNGKYTLKQLRAMQGMTQEELAKKTGITTRTIINYESDVSNLRNSAYKTIEKLAVALNSNVDDIFLGGISEKPNQEEDKE
;
A
#
# COMPACT_ATOMS: atom_id res chain seq x y z
N MET A 1 -8.06 -11.03 -13.84
CA MET A 1 -8.33 -9.60 -13.51
C MET A 1 -7.59 -9.27 -12.23
N LYS A 2 -6.92 -8.11 -12.19
CA LYS A 2 -5.77 -7.82 -11.30
C LYS A 2 -6.22 -7.57 -9.85
N LYS A 3 -5.48 -8.15 -8.90
CA LYS A 3 -5.70 -8.02 -7.47
C LYS A 3 -5.40 -6.59 -7.03
N ASN A 4 -6.41 -5.86 -6.57
CA ASN A 4 -6.20 -4.70 -5.70
C ASN A 4 -5.66 -5.25 -4.38
N GLY A 5 -4.53 -4.73 -3.89
CA GLY A 5 -3.84 -5.35 -2.75
C GLY A 5 -4.75 -5.60 -1.55
N LYS A 6 -4.46 -6.66 -0.79
CA LYS A 6 -5.39 -7.21 0.22
C LYS A 6 -5.46 -6.37 1.49
N TYR A 7 -4.36 -5.72 1.85
CA TYR A 7 -4.22 -5.05 3.13
C TYR A 7 -3.55 -3.69 2.98
N THR A 8 -4.02 -2.71 3.75
CA THR A 8 -3.33 -1.42 3.87
C THR A 8 -1.96 -1.61 4.54
N LEU A 9 -1.05 -0.66 4.30
CA LEU A 9 0.28 -0.66 4.94
C LEU A 9 0.20 -0.78 6.46
N LYS A 10 -0.74 -0.05 7.07
CA LYS A 10 -0.98 -0.06 8.51
C LYS A 10 -1.43 -1.43 9.02
N GLN A 11 -2.31 -2.12 8.29
CA GLN A 11 -2.78 -3.46 8.67
C GLN A 11 -1.64 -4.47 8.64
N LEU A 12 -0.85 -4.49 7.56
CA LEU A 12 0.31 -5.38 7.46
C LEU A 12 1.32 -5.11 8.58
N ARG A 13 1.61 -3.83 8.88
CA ARG A 13 2.49 -3.46 10.00
C ARG A 13 1.95 -3.98 11.33
N ALA A 14 0.66 -3.78 11.60
CA ALA A 14 0.03 -4.22 12.84
C ALA A 14 0.01 -5.75 12.98
N MET A 15 -0.18 -6.49 11.88
CA MET A 15 -0.09 -7.96 11.87
C MET A 15 1.32 -8.47 12.22
N GLN A 16 2.35 -7.69 11.88
CA GLN A 16 3.74 -7.98 12.26
C GLN A 16 4.09 -7.51 13.69
N GLY A 17 3.14 -6.90 14.42
CA GLY A 17 3.37 -6.39 15.77
C GLY A 17 4.34 -5.20 15.84
N MET A 18 4.59 -4.52 14.71
CA MET A 18 5.57 -3.44 14.63
C MET A 18 4.92 -2.07 14.91
N THR A 19 5.67 -1.18 15.53
CA THR A 19 5.41 0.27 15.56
C THR A 19 5.83 0.94 14.24
N GLN A 20 5.39 2.18 14.01
CA GLN A 20 5.80 2.94 12.81
C GLN A 20 7.30 3.21 12.79
N GLU A 21 7.93 3.41 13.96
CA GLU A 21 9.37 3.60 14.09
C GLU A 21 10.16 2.33 13.78
N GLU A 22 9.66 1.16 14.18
CA GLU A 22 10.31 -0.12 13.86
C GLU A 22 10.26 -0.42 12.36
N LEU A 23 9.10 -0.17 11.72
CA LEU A 23 8.98 -0.29 10.27
C LEU A 23 9.92 0.70 9.54
N ALA A 24 10.01 1.93 10.02
CA ALA A 24 10.93 2.94 9.52
C ALA A 24 12.39 2.48 9.61
N LYS A 25 12.84 2.02 10.78
CA LYS A 25 14.19 1.48 11.00
C LYS A 25 14.48 0.29 10.09
N LYS A 26 13.52 -0.64 9.94
CA LYS A 26 13.68 -1.86 9.13
C LYS A 26 13.78 -1.57 7.63
N THR A 27 13.09 -0.53 7.15
CA THR A 27 13.04 -0.16 5.72
C THR A 27 14.06 0.90 5.33
N GLY A 28 14.64 1.61 6.30
CA GLY A 28 15.44 2.82 6.09
C GLY A 28 14.63 4.02 5.61
N ILE A 29 13.29 3.96 5.73
CA ILE A 29 12.37 5.05 5.40
C ILE A 29 12.14 5.86 6.68
N THR A 30 11.97 7.18 6.58
CA THR A 30 11.70 7.98 7.79
C THR A 30 10.35 7.62 8.40
N THR A 31 10.23 7.68 9.73
CA THR A 31 8.95 7.47 10.43
C THR A 31 7.85 8.39 9.91
N ARG A 32 8.20 9.64 9.58
CA ARG A 32 7.25 10.60 8.98
C ARG A 32 6.71 10.11 7.64
N THR A 33 7.56 9.56 6.79
CA THR A 33 7.14 8.99 5.51
C THR A 33 6.26 7.76 5.71
N ILE A 34 6.56 6.87 6.67
CA ILE A 34 5.68 5.74 7.03
C ILE A 34 4.30 6.25 7.47
N ILE A 35 4.25 7.25 8.36
CA ILE A 35 2.99 7.88 8.79
C ILE A 35 2.21 8.42 7.59
N ASN A 36 2.87 9.14 6.68
CA ASN A 36 2.24 9.69 5.48
C ASN A 36 1.66 8.60 4.58
N TYR A 37 2.37 7.48 4.40
CA TYR A 37 1.89 6.33 3.62
C TYR A 37 0.72 5.60 4.28
N GLU A 38 0.70 5.50 5.61
CA GLU A 38 -0.42 4.89 6.35
C GLU A 38 -1.66 5.80 6.40
N SER A 39 -1.48 7.10 6.28
CA SER A 39 -2.57 8.09 6.39
C SER A 39 -3.24 8.38 5.04
N ASP A 40 -2.50 8.35 3.94
CA ASP A 40 -3.02 8.54 2.59
C ASP A 40 -2.33 7.58 1.61
N VAL A 41 -3.12 6.62 1.12
CA VAL A 41 -2.67 5.59 0.19
C VAL A 41 -2.14 6.16 -1.13
N SER A 42 -2.57 7.36 -1.53
CA SER A 42 -2.09 8.02 -2.74
C SER A 42 -0.60 8.35 -2.64
N ASN A 43 -0.10 8.70 -1.44
CA ASN A 43 1.32 8.95 -1.21
C ASN A 43 2.15 7.68 -1.40
N LEU A 44 1.62 6.53 -0.96
CA LEU A 44 2.27 5.24 -1.14
C LEU A 44 2.22 4.81 -2.62
N ARG A 45 1.06 4.97 -3.28
CA ARG A 45 0.87 4.68 -4.71
C ARG A 45 1.81 5.48 -5.60
N ASN A 46 2.02 6.75 -5.29
CA ASN A 46 2.90 7.64 -6.05
C ASN A 46 4.39 7.48 -5.68
N SER A 47 4.72 6.61 -4.73
CA SER A 47 6.11 6.33 -4.37
C SER A 47 6.79 5.42 -5.41
N ALA A 48 8.12 5.42 -5.41
CA ALA A 48 8.88 4.54 -6.30
C ALA A 48 8.58 3.07 -5.99
N TYR A 49 8.51 2.22 -7.02
CA TYR A 49 8.27 0.78 -6.84
C TYR A 49 9.24 0.13 -5.84
N LYS A 50 10.52 0.54 -5.88
CA LYS A 50 11.56 0.09 -4.92
C LYS A 50 11.19 0.37 -3.46
N THR A 51 10.46 1.43 -3.18
CA THR A 51 9.94 1.74 -1.84
C THR A 51 8.86 0.75 -1.42
N ILE A 52 7.94 0.44 -2.33
CA ILE A 52 6.86 -0.53 -2.10
C ILE A 52 7.44 -1.93 -1.90
N GLU A 53 8.43 -2.32 -2.70
CA GLU A 53 9.18 -3.57 -2.54
C GLU A 53 9.87 -3.66 -1.18
N LYS A 54 10.57 -2.61 -0.75
CA LYS A 54 11.18 -2.55 0.59
C LYS A 54 10.16 -2.73 1.71
N LEU A 55 8.99 -2.10 1.59
CA LEU A 55 7.90 -2.24 2.56
C LEU A 55 7.38 -3.69 2.60
N ALA A 56 7.17 -4.30 1.43
CA ALA A 56 6.71 -5.68 1.31
C ALA A 56 7.68 -6.66 1.99
N VAL A 57 8.98 -6.53 1.68
CA VAL A 57 10.05 -7.34 2.30
C VAL A 57 10.10 -7.12 3.81
N ALA A 58 10.04 -5.88 4.28
CA ALA A 58 10.05 -5.58 5.71
C ALA A 58 8.84 -6.16 6.47
N LEU A 59 7.69 -6.27 5.79
CA LEU A 59 6.43 -6.77 6.32
C LEU A 59 6.20 -8.26 6.07
N ASN A 60 7.20 -8.97 5.54
CA ASN A 60 7.09 -10.38 5.18
C ASN A 60 5.85 -10.67 4.31
N SER A 61 5.59 -9.81 3.33
CA SER A 61 4.42 -9.84 2.44
C SER A 61 4.86 -9.62 0.99
N ASN A 62 3.98 -9.89 0.01
CA ASN A 62 4.26 -9.54 -1.39
C ASN A 62 3.81 -8.11 -1.69
N VAL A 63 4.39 -7.50 -2.72
CA VAL A 63 3.95 -6.19 -3.23
C VAL A 63 2.46 -6.22 -3.60
N ASP A 64 2.00 -7.33 -4.19
CA ASP A 64 0.59 -7.54 -4.56
C ASP A 64 -0.36 -7.65 -3.35
N ASP A 65 0.16 -7.85 -2.14
CA ASP A 65 -0.66 -7.88 -0.92
C ASP A 65 -0.87 -6.46 -0.35
N ILE A 66 -0.08 -5.46 -0.79
CA ILE A 66 -0.19 -4.06 -0.34
C ILE A 66 -1.25 -3.32 -1.15
N PHE A 67 -2.28 -2.82 -0.48
CA PHE A 67 -3.31 -1.99 -1.10
C PHE A 67 -2.74 -0.61 -1.47
N LEU A 68 -2.75 -0.29 -2.76
CA LEU A 68 -2.27 0.98 -3.32
C LEU A 68 -3.41 1.91 -3.78
N GLY A 69 -4.65 1.65 -3.34
CA GLY A 69 -5.84 2.35 -3.82
C GLY A 69 -6.34 1.75 -5.14
N GLY A 70 -7.66 1.76 -5.35
CA GLY A 70 -8.23 1.31 -6.62
C GLY A 70 -7.77 2.22 -7.76
N ILE A 71 -7.40 1.62 -8.90
CA ILE A 71 -7.66 2.31 -10.16
C ILE A 71 -9.18 2.48 -10.21
N SER A 72 -9.68 3.70 -10.33
CA SER A 72 -11.06 3.86 -10.79
C SER A 72 -11.12 3.15 -12.14
N GLU A 73 -11.76 1.99 -12.19
CA GLU A 73 -12.54 1.70 -13.38
C GLU A 73 -13.48 2.90 -13.50
N LYS A 74 -13.30 3.72 -14.53
CA LYS A 74 -14.40 4.55 -15.00
C LYS A 74 -15.59 3.60 -15.11
N PRO A 75 -16.78 3.94 -14.61
CA PRO A 75 -17.95 3.12 -14.89
C PRO A 75 -18.01 3.00 -16.42
N ASN A 76 -17.86 1.79 -16.94
CA ASN A 76 -18.30 1.52 -18.30
C ASN A 76 -19.78 1.88 -18.30
N GLN A 77 -20.11 2.99 -18.96
CA GLN A 77 -21.47 3.27 -19.33
C GLN A 77 -21.86 2.16 -20.32
N GLU A 78 -22.38 1.05 -19.80
CA GLU A 78 -23.18 0.16 -20.62
C GLU A 78 -24.46 0.93 -20.92
N GLU A 79 -24.56 1.34 -22.18
CA GLU A 79 -25.78 1.85 -22.80
C GLU A 79 -26.86 0.78 -22.62
N ASP A 80 -27.72 0.93 -21.62
CA ASP A 80 -29.04 0.32 -21.64
C ASP A 80 -29.82 1.00 -22.77
N LYS A 81 -29.62 0.47 -23.98
CA LYS A 81 -30.58 0.56 -25.06
C LYS A 81 -31.68 -0.43 -24.76
N GLU A 82 -32.78 0.07 -24.20
CA GLU A 82 -34.10 -0.51 -24.45
C GLU A 82 -35.13 0.61 -24.65
#